data_AF-A0A5S3RU15-F1
#
_entry.id   AF-A0A5S3RU15-F1
#
_cell.length_a   1.000
_cell.length_b   1.000
_cell.length_c   1.000
_cell.angle_alpha   90.00
_cell.angle_beta   90.00
_cell.angle_gamma   90.00
#
_symmetry.space_group_name_H-M   'P 1'
#
loop_
_entity.id
_entity.type
_entity.pdbx_description
1 polymer ?
#
loop_
_entity_poly.entity_id
_entity_poly.type
_entity_poly.pdbx_seq_one_letter_code
_entity_poly.pdbx_strand_id
1 'polypeptide(L)'
;MKGVKPLILASIVAMSATVQANDLDKVIDKSSEINQSAAQSQTKIDKIADSMQGRLQQFKTLNKEIDGLTVYNAQLSKQLSNQISEMEAINLSMDQVSIIERQITPLMLRMVTGLEQFVALDVPFLKEERAKRIASLKDMMDRADINSSEKFRRLLEAYQVEVDYGRTIEAYTALLSVEGQEREVDFLRIGRLELIYLTRDGKNAGSWDQNTKSFVALPDSTISQISKGLRIARKQLAPDMLTLPVHAAE
;
A
#
# COMPACT_ATOMS: atom_id res chain seq x y z
N MET A 1 56.44 44.43 -17.18
CA MET A 1 57.51 44.86 -18.11
C MET A 1 56.97 44.77 -19.53
N LYS A 2 57.09 45.86 -20.32
CA LYS A 2 56.86 45.99 -21.78
C LYS A 2 55.37 46.03 -22.19
N GLY A 3 54.83 47.06 -22.83
CA GLY A 3 55.40 48.29 -23.38
C GLY A 3 54.49 48.75 -24.51
N VAL A 4 53.80 49.88 -24.35
CA VAL A 4 53.22 50.62 -25.48
C VAL A 4 53.84 52.00 -25.43
N LYS A 5 54.57 52.32 -26.51
CA LYS A 5 55.44 53.47 -26.65
C LYS A 5 54.63 54.77 -26.75
N PRO A 6 55.16 55.89 -26.20
CA PRO A 6 54.58 57.21 -26.38
C PRO A 6 54.87 57.69 -27.81
N LEU A 7 53.89 58.24 -28.52
CA LEU A 7 54.11 58.82 -29.84
C LEU A 7 53.81 60.33 -29.82
N ILE A 8 54.92 61.07 -29.65
CA ILE A 8 55.28 62.35 -30.27
C ILE A 8 54.40 63.57 -29.89
N LEU A 9 54.83 64.22 -28.82
CA LEU A 9 54.67 65.66 -28.61
C LEU A 9 55.73 66.37 -29.48
N ALA A 10 55.34 66.83 -30.67
CA ALA A 10 56.21 67.68 -31.49
C ALA A 10 56.04 69.13 -31.01
N SER A 11 56.95 69.57 -30.15
CA SER A 11 57.14 70.97 -29.77
C SER A 11 57.68 71.73 -30.98
N ILE A 12 56.83 72.54 -31.63
CA ILE A 12 57.26 73.50 -32.67
C ILE A 12 57.49 74.85 -31.99
N VAL A 13 58.76 75.24 -32.02
CA VAL A 13 59.27 76.57 -31.66
C VAL A 13 58.57 77.64 -32.49
N ALA A 14 58.16 78.71 -31.82
CA ALA A 14 57.58 79.90 -32.41
C ALA A 14 58.57 80.61 -33.36
N MET A 15 58.24 80.66 -34.64
CA MET A 15 58.69 81.70 -35.57
C MET A 15 57.45 82.43 -36.06
N SER A 16 57.34 83.70 -35.64
CA SER A 16 56.29 84.62 -36.05
C SER A 16 56.41 84.92 -37.54
N ALA A 17 55.73 84.13 -38.36
CA ALA A 17 55.44 84.47 -39.75
C ALA A 17 53.99 84.98 -39.80
N THR A 18 53.81 86.21 -40.28
CA THR A 18 52.50 86.76 -40.63
C THR A 18 51.95 86.00 -41.83
N VAL A 19 51.23 84.91 -41.55
CA VAL A 19 50.52 84.10 -42.54
C VAL A 19 49.17 84.75 -42.86
N GLN A 20 48.86 84.84 -44.15
CA GLN A 20 47.62 85.38 -44.67
C GLN A 20 46.40 84.61 -44.15
N ALA A 21 45.40 85.35 -43.68
CA ALA A 21 44.16 84.81 -43.13
C ALA A 21 43.30 83.98 -44.11
N ASN A 22 43.60 83.95 -45.42
CA ASN A 22 42.70 83.42 -46.46
C ASN A 22 42.90 81.92 -46.82
N ASP A 23 44.05 81.30 -46.50
CA ASP A 23 44.29 79.85 -46.75
C ASP A 23 43.95 78.97 -45.54
N LEU A 24 43.95 79.58 -44.35
CA LEU A 24 43.58 78.93 -43.11
C LEU A 24 42.10 78.53 -43.11
N ASP A 25 41.23 79.38 -43.66
CA ASP A 25 39.78 79.13 -43.77
C ASP A 25 39.48 77.91 -44.65
N LYS A 26 40.18 77.73 -45.78
CA LYS A 26 40.00 76.56 -46.66
C LYS A 26 40.43 75.25 -46.00
N VAL A 27 41.49 75.27 -45.20
CA VAL A 27 41.94 74.09 -44.44
C VAL A 27 40.95 73.78 -43.32
N ILE A 28 40.39 74.81 -42.67
CA ILE A 28 39.35 74.66 -41.65
C ILE A 28 38.08 74.02 -42.26
N ASP A 29 37.63 74.48 -43.44
CA ASP A 29 36.45 73.92 -44.12
C ASP A 29 36.66 72.46 -44.53
N LYS A 30 37.81 72.13 -45.13
CA LYS A 30 38.14 70.74 -45.50
C LYS A 30 38.26 69.82 -44.29
N SER A 31 38.85 70.32 -43.20
CA SER A 31 38.94 69.61 -41.93
C SER A 31 37.55 69.37 -41.31
N SER A 32 36.65 70.34 -41.43
CA SER A 32 35.25 70.21 -41.02
C SER A 32 34.51 69.13 -41.81
N GLU A 33 34.62 69.12 -43.15
CA GLU A 33 34.04 68.06 -44.00
C GLU A 33 34.58 66.66 -43.62
N ILE A 34 35.90 66.55 -43.40
CA ILE A 34 36.53 65.29 -43.01
C ILE A 34 36.03 64.83 -41.64
N ASN A 35 35.94 65.72 -40.66
CA ASN A 35 35.41 65.41 -39.34
C ASN A 35 33.94 64.97 -39.41
N GLN A 36 33.14 65.62 -40.26
CA GLN A 36 31.73 65.26 -40.42
C GLN A 36 31.56 63.89 -41.09
N SER A 37 32.35 63.58 -42.12
CA SER A 37 32.38 62.27 -42.78
C SER A 37 32.91 61.16 -41.86
N ALA A 38 33.94 61.45 -41.07
CA ALA A 38 34.47 60.54 -40.06
C ALA A 38 33.42 60.26 -38.97
N ALA A 39 32.70 61.28 -38.49
CA ALA A 39 31.62 61.12 -37.52
C ALA A 39 30.47 60.26 -38.07
N GLN A 40 30.08 60.44 -39.34
CA GLN A 40 29.07 59.60 -39.99
C GLN A 40 29.53 58.14 -40.15
N SER A 41 30.79 57.93 -40.49
CA SER A 41 31.38 56.59 -40.60
C SER A 41 31.46 55.92 -39.24
N GLN A 42 31.87 56.65 -38.19
CA GLN A 42 31.87 56.16 -36.82
C GLN A 42 30.45 55.76 -36.37
N THR A 43 29.44 56.59 -36.67
CA THR A 43 28.03 56.26 -36.36
C THR A 43 27.56 54.97 -37.04
N LYS A 44 28.02 54.69 -38.27
CA LYS A 44 27.71 53.42 -38.96
C LYS A 44 28.43 52.25 -38.30
N ILE A 45 29.70 52.41 -37.94
CA ILE A 45 30.50 51.39 -37.23
C ILE A 45 29.84 51.05 -35.90
N ASP A 46 29.44 52.06 -35.12
CA ASP A 46 28.80 51.90 -33.82
C ASP A 46 27.48 51.10 -33.97
N LYS A 47 26.63 51.46 -34.95
CA LYS A 47 25.40 50.70 -35.24
C LYS A 47 25.65 49.23 -35.62
N ILE A 48 26.68 48.97 -36.41
CA ILE A 48 27.05 47.60 -36.80
C ILE A 48 27.55 46.84 -35.58
N ALA A 49 28.41 47.46 -34.77
CA ALA A 49 28.93 46.87 -33.54
C ALA A 49 27.79 46.52 -32.56
N ASP A 50 26.84 47.44 -32.34
CA ASP A 50 25.67 47.22 -31.49
C ASP A 50 24.80 46.06 -32.02
N SER A 51 24.52 46.03 -33.33
CA SER A 51 23.78 44.93 -33.95
C SER A 51 24.52 43.59 -33.82
N MET A 52 25.85 43.58 -34.00
CA MET A 52 26.67 42.37 -33.88
C MET A 52 26.66 41.85 -32.44
N GLN A 53 26.77 42.74 -31.46
CA GLN A 53 26.66 42.40 -30.04
C GLN A 53 25.28 41.84 -29.70
N GLY A 54 24.21 42.46 -30.21
CA GLY A 54 22.84 41.99 -30.04
C GLY A 54 22.61 40.58 -30.62
N ARG A 55 23.08 40.33 -31.85
CA ARG A 55 22.99 39.02 -32.51
C ARG A 55 23.82 37.95 -31.79
N LEU A 56 25.01 38.30 -31.30
CA LEU A 56 25.84 37.38 -30.52
C LEU A 56 25.14 36.99 -29.21
N GLN A 57 24.46 37.93 -28.56
CA GLN A 57 23.70 37.65 -27.33
C GLN A 57 22.49 36.76 -27.61
N GLN A 58 21.76 37.00 -28.71
CA GLN A 58 20.67 36.14 -29.16
C GLN A 58 21.16 34.71 -29.46
N PHE A 59 22.27 34.58 -30.20
CA PHE A 59 22.88 33.28 -30.50
C PHE A 59 23.27 32.52 -29.23
N LYS A 60 23.88 33.19 -28.25
CA LYS A 60 24.22 32.57 -26.95
C LYS A 60 22.98 32.11 -26.18
N THR A 61 21.90 32.89 -26.23
CA THR A 61 20.64 32.56 -25.56
C THR A 61 19.99 31.35 -26.22
N LEU A 62 19.92 31.33 -27.55
CA LEU A 62 19.34 30.24 -28.31
C LEU A 62 20.13 28.93 -28.14
N ASN A 63 21.47 28.98 -28.10
CA ASN A 63 22.25 27.78 -27.81
C ASN A 63 21.98 27.21 -26.41
N LYS A 64 21.85 28.07 -25.39
CA LYS A 64 21.47 27.60 -24.05
C LYS A 64 20.08 26.96 -24.03
N GLU A 65 19.15 27.49 -24.81
CA GLU A 65 17.82 26.91 -24.97
C GLU A 65 17.89 25.53 -25.64
N ILE A 66 18.68 25.40 -26.73
CA ILE A 66 18.93 24.12 -27.41
C ILE A 66 19.56 23.09 -26.45
N ASP A 67 20.58 23.48 -25.69
CA ASP A 67 21.22 22.61 -24.70
C ASP A 67 20.21 22.14 -23.64
N GLY A 68 19.38 23.07 -23.13
CA GLY A 68 18.31 22.76 -22.18
C GLY A 68 17.27 21.80 -22.74
N LEU A 69 16.79 22.04 -23.96
CA LEU A 69 15.83 21.19 -24.65
C LEU A 69 16.41 19.80 -24.97
N THR A 70 17.71 19.71 -25.24
CA THR A 70 18.39 18.43 -25.50
C THR A 70 18.41 17.56 -24.25
N VAL A 71 18.78 18.12 -23.10
CA VAL A 71 18.74 17.42 -21.80
C VAL A 71 17.31 17.01 -21.45
N TYR A 72 16.35 17.90 -21.67
CA TYR A 72 14.94 17.62 -21.40
C TYR A 72 14.40 16.46 -22.26
N ASN A 73 14.68 16.44 -23.56
CA ASN A 73 14.30 15.35 -24.45
C ASN A 73 14.97 14.01 -24.06
N ALA A 74 16.23 14.04 -23.63
CA ALA A 74 16.90 12.84 -23.14
C ALA A 74 16.21 12.28 -21.87
N GLN A 75 15.78 13.17 -20.96
CA GLN A 75 15.01 12.79 -19.78
C GLN A 75 13.66 12.18 -20.15
N LEU A 76 12.90 12.82 -21.06
CA LEU A 76 11.62 12.30 -21.55
C LEU A 76 11.78 10.92 -22.20
N SER A 77 12.84 10.73 -23.00
CA SER A 77 13.12 9.43 -23.64
C SER A 77 13.37 8.33 -22.60
N LYS A 78 14.07 8.65 -21.51
CA LYS A 78 14.27 7.71 -20.39
C LYS A 78 12.97 7.41 -19.66
N GLN A 79 12.14 8.42 -19.42
CA GLN A 79 10.82 8.24 -18.80
C GLN A 79 9.91 7.35 -19.65
N LEU A 80 9.89 7.56 -20.96
CA LEU A 80 9.12 6.74 -21.90
C LEU A 80 9.57 5.28 -21.88
N SER A 81 10.89 5.03 -21.90
CA SER A 81 11.45 3.67 -21.81
C SER A 81 11.04 2.97 -20.51
N ASN A 82 11.08 3.69 -19.38
CA ASN A 82 10.62 3.17 -18.09
C ASN A 82 9.12 2.86 -18.10
N GLN A 83 8.29 3.76 -18.67
CA GLN A 83 6.85 3.54 -18.77
C GLN A 83 6.51 2.33 -19.64
N ILE A 84 7.23 2.11 -20.75
CA ILE A 84 7.06 0.92 -21.59
C ILE A 84 7.37 -0.35 -20.79
N SER A 85 8.49 -0.36 -20.06
CA SER A 85 8.86 -1.49 -19.19
C SER A 85 7.83 -1.75 -18.09
N GLU A 86 7.27 -0.67 -17.51
CA GLU A 86 6.24 -0.76 -16.48
C GLU A 86 4.92 -1.31 -17.05
N MET A 87 4.51 -0.88 -18.25
CA MET A 87 3.35 -1.45 -18.94
C MET A 87 3.53 -2.94 -19.21
N GLU A 88 4.69 -3.38 -19.67
CA GLU A 88 4.99 -4.80 -19.87
C GLU A 88 4.88 -5.60 -18.57
N ALA A 89 5.44 -5.08 -17.47
CA ALA A 89 5.35 -5.70 -16.16
C ALA A 89 3.91 -5.79 -15.64
N ILE A 90 3.11 -4.74 -15.85
CA ILE A 90 1.68 -4.73 -15.49
C ILE A 90 0.92 -5.75 -16.32
N ASN A 91 1.13 -5.82 -17.63
CA ASN A 91 0.46 -6.80 -18.50
C ASN A 91 0.78 -8.23 -18.07
N LEU A 92 2.05 -8.54 -17.79
CA LEU A 92 2.45 -9.85 -17.25
C LEU A 92 1.77 -10.15 -15.92
N SER A 93 1.63 -9.15 -15.04
CA SER A 93 0.94 -9.29 -13.75
C SER A 93 -0.55 -9.55 -13.94
N MET A 94 -1.21 -8.91 -14.92
CA MET A 94 -2.62 -9.13 -15.25
C MET A 94 -2.87 -10.57 -15.71
N ASP A 95 -2.00 -11.09 -16.58
CA ASP A 95 -2.09 -12.47 -17.06
C ASP A 95 -1.95 -13.48 -15.90
N GLN A 96 -1.04 -13.22 -14.97
CA GLN A 96 -0.85 -14.05 -13.77
C GLN A 96 -2.05 -13.99 -12.82
N VAL A 97 -2.63 -12.80 -12.59
CA VAL A 97 -3.80 -12.63 -11.73
C VAL A 97 -4.98 -13.45 -12.25
N SER A 98 -5.24 -13.45 -13.56
CA SER A 98 -6.29 -14.27 -14.17
C SER A 98 -6.12 -15.76 -13.90
N ILE A 99 -4.88 -16.26 -13.96
CA ILE A 99 -4.56 -17.66 -13.62
C ILE A 99 -4.84 -17.93 -12.13
N ILE A 100 -4.40 -17.04 -11.24
CA ILE A 100 -4.59 -17.16 -9.80
C ILE A 100 -6.08 -17.14 -9.44
N GLU A 101 -6.87 -16.22 -9.99
CA GLU A 101 -8.32 -16.12 -9.75
C GLU A 101 -9.06 -17.40 -10.16
N ARG A 102 -8.65 -18.02 -11.27
CA ARG A 102 -9.22 -19.30 -11.69
C ARG A 102 -8.87 -20.47 -10.76
N GLN A 103 -7.70 -20.42 -10.12
CA GLN A 103 -7.23 -21.50 -9.24
C GLN A 103 -7.68 -21.33 -7.78
N ILE A 104 -7.82 -20.09 -7.31
CA ILE A 104 -8.19 -19.80 -5.92
C ILE A 104 -9.65 -20.17 -5.64
N THR A 105 -10.56 -20.00 -6.60
CA THR A 105 -11.98 -20.31 -6.40
C THR A 105 -12.22 -21.80 -6.12
N PRO A 106 -11.68 -22.76 -6.91
CA PRO A 106 -11.73 -24.17 -6.57
C PRO A 106 -11.11 -24.50 -5.21
N LEU A 107 -10.00 -23.84 -4.85
CA LEU A 107 -9.37 -24.04 -3.54
C LEU A 107 -10.31 -23.59 -2.39
N MET A 108 -10.91 -22.41 -2.51
CA MET A 108 -11.86 -21.91 -1.50
C MET A 108 -13.07 -22.84 -1.35
N LEU A 109 -13.62 -23.36 -2.45
CA LEU A 109 -14.71 -24.35 -2.40
C LEU A 109 -14.30 -25.63 -1.67
N ARG A 110 -13.09 -26.12 -1.93
CA ARG A 110 -12.54 -27.29 -1.22
C ARG A 110 -12.31 -27.01 0.26
N MET A 111 -11.85 -25.81 0.61
CA MET A 111 -11.68 -25.39 2.00
C MET A 111 -13.03 -25.28 2.71
N VAL A 112 -14.05 -24.69 2.11
CA VAL A 112 -15.42 -24.65 2.70
C VAL A 112 -15.93 -26.08 2.93
N THR A 113 -15.74 -26.98 1.98
CA THR A 113 -16.11 -28.39 2.11
C THR A 113 -15.32 -29.08 3.22
N GLY A 114 -14.01 -28.82 3.31
CA GLY A 114 -13.16 -29.34 4.38
C GLY A 114 -13.57 -28.82 5.75
N LEU A 115 -13.97 -27.56 5.85
CA LEU A 115 -14.50 -26.95 7.08
C LEU A 115 -15.80 -27.63 7.51
N GLU A 116 -16.71 -27.88 6.57
CA GLU A 116 -17.95 -28.61 6.84
C GLU A 116 -17.71 -30.03 7.34
N GLN A 117 -16.82 -30.78 6.68
CA GLN A 117 -16.43 -32.12 7.12
C GLN A 117 -15.79 -32.10 8.50
N PHE A 118 -14.92 -31.13 8.76
CA PHE A 118 -14.29 -30.94 10.05
C PHE A 118 -15.34 -30.70 11.16
N VAL A 119 -16.30 -29.80 10.93
CA VAL A 119 -17.40 -29.55 11.88
C VAL A 119 -18.26 -30.80 12.09
N ALA A 120 -18.52 -31.59 11.05
CA ALA A 120 -19.33 -32.81 11.14
C ALA A 120 -18.65 -33.94 11.93
N LEU A 121 -17.32 -34.00 11.92
CA LEU A 121 -16.52 -35.01 12.62
C LEU A 121 -16.11 -34.59 14.04
N ASP A 122 -16.37 -33.34 14.41
CA ASP A 122 -15.98 -32.71 15.66
C ASP A 122 -17.05 -32.89 16.76
N VAL A 123 -16.75 -32.40 17.95
CA VAL A 123 -17.68 -32.36 19.09
C VAL A 123 -18.88 -31.45 18.75
N PRO A 124 -20.13 -31.86 19.04
CA PRO A 124 -21.35 -31.25 18.53
C PRO A 124 -21.82 -30.00 19.29
N PHE A 125 -20.95 -28.99 19.46
CA PHE A 125 -21.30 -27.72 20.08
C PHE A 125 -21.76 -26.66 19.06
N LEU A 126 -22.61 -25.72 19.51
CA LEU A 126 -23.08 -24.56 18.73
C LEU A 126 -23.54 -24.93 17.29
N LYS A 127 -24.24 -26.06 17.14
CA LYS A 127 -24.56 -26.67 15.83
C LYS A 127 -25.19 -25.68 14.86
N GLU A 128 -26.20 -24.95 15.32
CA GLU A 128 -26.95 -24.01 14.48
C GLU A 128 -26.07 -22.85 13.99
N GLU A 129 -25.28 -22.26 14.89
CA GLU A 129 -24.41 -21.13 14.55
C GLU A 129 -23.33 -21.54 13.54
N ARG A 130 -22.68 -22.69 13.78
CA ARG A 130 -21.64 -23.21 12.89
C ARG A 130 -22.23 -23.61 11.53
N ALA A 131 -23.37 -24.28 11.50
CA ALA A 131 -24.07 -24.63 10.27
C ALA A 131 -24.48 -23.38 9.47
N LYS A 132 -25.01 -22.35 10.15
CA LYS A 132 -25.37 -21.07 9.52
C LYS A 132 -24.14 -20.37 8.93
N ARG A 133 -23.00 -20.40 9.64
CA ARG A 133 -21.73 -19.84 9.13
C ARG A 133 -21.28 -20.55 7.87
N ILE A 134 -21.28 -21.88 7.85
CA ILE A 134 -20.91 -22.68 6.66
C ILE A 134 -21.87 -22.39 5.50
N ALA A 135 -23.17 -22.37 5.75
CA ALA A 135 -24.18 -22.06 4.72
C ALA A 135 -23.96 -20.66 4.13
N SER A 136 -23.68 -19.66 4.96
CA SER A 136 -23.36 -18.30 4.51
C SER A 136 -22.08 -18.23 3.68
N LEU A 137 -21.05 -19.03 4.01
CA LEU A 137 -19.83 -19.10 3.22
C LEU A 137 -20.09 -19.74 1.85
N LYS A 138 -20.90 -20.81 1.79
CA LYS A 138 -21.30 -21.46 0.53
C LYS A 138 -22.03 -20.47 -0.38
N ASP A 139 -23.06 -19.80 0.13
CA ASP A 139 -23.80 -18.77 -0.62
C ASP A 139 -22.87 -17.65 -1.11
N MET A 140 -21.96 -17.20 -0.25
CA MET A 140 -20.97 -16.19 -0.61
C MET A 140 -20.05 -16.63 -1.76
N MET A 141 -19.73 -17.91 -1.90
CA MET A 141 -18.89 -18.39 -3.00
C MET A 141 -19.58 -18.22 -4.36
N ASP A 142 -20.90 -18.35 -4.42
CA ASP A 142 -21.69 -18.27 -5.66
C ASP A 142 -22.01 -16.83 -6.08
N ARG A 143 -21.87 -15.87 -5.16
CA ARG A 143 -22.15 -14.45 -5.42
C ARG A 143 -21.09 -13.80 -6.31
N ALA A 144 -21.51 -13.22 -7.42
CA ALA A 144 -20.63 -12.52 -8.37
C ALA A 144 -20.25 -11.10 -7.91
N ASP A 145 -21.03 -10.47 -7.03
CA ASP A 145 -20.83 -9.10 -6.57
C ASP A 145 -19.83 -8.97 -5.42
N ILE A 146 -19.31 -10.10 -4.91
CA ILE A 146 -18.27 -10.15 -3.88
C ILE A 146 -16.95 -10.51 -4.54
N ASN A 147 -15.92 -9.70 -4.30
CA ASN A 147 -14.59 -9.95 -4.84
C ASN A 147 -13.93 -11.20 -4.21
N SER A 148 -13.02 -11.83 -4.94
CA SER A 148 -12.34 -13.06 -4.50
C SER A 148 -11.53 -12.88 -3.22
N SER A 149 -10.94 -11.70 -3.00
CA SER A 149 -10.16 -11.39 -1.80
C SER A 149 -11.02 -11.36 -0.53
N GLU A 150 -12.24 -10.84 -0.63
CA GLU A 150 -13.23 -10.78 0.46
C GLU A 150 -13.77 -12.17 0.77
N LYS A 151 -14.07 -12.98 -0.25
CA LYS A 151 -14.42 -14.39 -0.09
C LYS A 151 -13.35 -15.14 0.69
N PHE A 152 -12.08 -14.97 0.31
CA PHE A 152 -10.94 -15.59 0.97
C PHE A 152 -10.77 -15.09 2.42
N ARG A 153 -10.87 -13.78 2.65
CA ARG A 153 -10.80 -13.19 4.00
C ARG A 153 -11.86 -13.76 4.93
N ARG A 154 -13.11 -13.83 4.47
CA ARG A 154 -14.25 -14.38 5.25
C ARG A 154 -14.07 -15.86 5.56
N LEU A 155 -13.54 -16.62 4.61
CA LEU A 155 -13.21 -18.02 4.82
C LEU A 155 -12.13 -18.17 5.89
N LEU A 156 -11.03 -17.41 5.81
CA LEU A 156 -9.99 -17.44 6.83
C LEU A 156 -10.49 -17.01 8.22
N GLU A 157 -11.38 -16.01 8.30
CA GLU A 157 -12.04 -15.63 9.54
C GLU A 157 -12.82 -16.80 10.14
N ALA A 158 -13.55 -17.55 9.33
CA ALA A 158 -14.28 -18.72 9.81
C ALA A 158 -13.32 -19.82 10.32
N TYR A 159 -12.23 -20.08 9.62
CA TYR A 159 -11.17 -20.99 10.11
C TYR A 159 -10.56 -20.50 11.42
N GLN A 160 -10.30 -19.20 11.54
CA GLN A 160 -9.77 -18.60 12.74
C GLN A 160 -10.73 -18.82 13.91
N VAL A 161 -12.02 -18.55 13.73
CA VAL A 161 -13.05 -18.82 14.74
C VAL A 161 -13.07 -20.31 15.16
N GLU A 162 -12.92 -21.23 14.20
CA GLU A 162 -12.85 -22.66 14.51
C GLU A 162 -11.58 -23.02 15.31
N VAL A 163 -10.43 -22.41 15.00
CA VAL A 163 -9.20 -22.56 15.80
C VAL A 163 -9.38 -21.96 17.20
N ASP A 164 -10.04 -20.82 17.33
CA ASP A 164 -10.34 -20.15 18.59
C ASP A 164 -11.19 -21.04 19.51
N TYR A 165 -12.14 -21.79 18.95
CA TYR A 165 -12.87 -22.79 19.73
C TYR A 165 -11.93 -23.83 20.36
N GLY A 166 -10.81 -24.18 19.74
CA GLY A 166 -9.84 -25.13 20.32
C GLY A 166 -9.20 -24.67 21.64
N ARG A 167 -9.14 -23.36 21.90
CA ARG A 167 -8.38 -22.77 23.03
C ARG A 167 -9.22 -21.99 24.03
N THR A 168 -10.52 -21.89 23.82
CA THR A 168 -11.43 -21.09 24.66
C THR A 168 -12.27 -21.97 25.57
N ILE A 169 -12.66 -21.41 26.71
CA ILE A 169 -13.67 -21.97 27.60
C ILE A 169 -14.94 -21.15 27.48
N GLU A 170 -16.08 -21.81 27.34
CA GLU A 170 -17.35 -21.14 27.07
C GLU A 170 -18.50 -21.86 27.75
N ALA A 171 -19.50 -21.08 28.17
CA ALA A 171 -20.73 -21.61 28.75
C ALA A 171 -21.92 -21.02 28.02
N TYR A 172 -22.85 -21.89 27.62
CA TYR A 172 -24.09 -21.50 26.96
C TYR A 172 -25.21 -22.42 27.40
N THR A 173 -26.45 -21.97 27.22
CA THR A 173 -27.63 -22.72 27.63
C THR A 173 -28.36 -23.18 26.37
N ALA A 174 -28.73 -24.45 26.32
CA ALA A 174 -29.47 -25.03 25.20
C ALA A 174 -30.35 -26.20 25.66
N LEU A 175 -31.27 -26.62 24.81
CA LEU A 175 -32.11 -27.78 25.05
C LEU A 175 -31.30 -29.06 24.81
N LEU A 176 -31.42 -30.02 25.74
CA LEU A 176 -30.87 -31.36 25.60
C LEU A 176 -31.93 -32.37 26.08
N SER A 177 -32.10 -33.45 25.32
CA SER A 177 -32.90 -34.59 25.76
C SER A 177 -32.12 -35.40 26.79
N VAL A 178 -32.48 -35.25 28.07
CA VAL A 178 -31.89 -35.99 29.19
C VAL A 178 -32.97 -36.95 29.71
N GLU A 179 -32.68 -38.25 29.74
CA GLU A 179 -33.63 -39.30 30.17
C GLU A 179 -34.95 -39.31 29.38
N GLY A 180 -34.91 -38.94 28.09
CA GLY A 180 -36.09 -38.92 27.21
C GLY A 180 -37.01 -37.71 27.40
N GLN A 181 -36.61 -36.72 28.20
CA GLN A 181 -37.31 -35.42 28.29
C GLN A 181 -36.39 -34.30 27.83
N GLU A 182 -36.89 -33.40 26.98
CA GLU A 182 -36.17 -32.17 26.66
C GLU A 182 -36.15 -31.25 27.88
N ARG A 183 -34.95 -30.90 28.31
CA ARG A 183 -34.71 -29.98 29.41
C ARG A 183 -33.67 -28.96 28.98
N GLU A 184 -33.81 -27.76 29.52
CA GLU A 184 -32.82 -26.71 29.34
C GLU A 184 -31.62 -26.98 30.25
N VAL A 185 -30.43 -27.11 29.66
CA VAL A 185 -29.19 -27.44 30.35
C VAL A 185 -28.11 -26.40 30.08
N ASP A 186 -27.19 -26.26 31.03
CA ASP A 186 -26.00 -25.44 30.88
C ASP A 186 -24.87 -26.29 30.31
N PHE A 187 -24.41 -25.95 29.12
CA PHE A 187 -23.22 -26.52 28.50
C PHE A 187 -21.97 -25.79 28.97
N LEU A 188 -20.93 -26.55 29.28
CA LEU A 188 -19.57 -26.11 29.48
C LEU A 188 -18.70 -26.72 28.38
N ARG A 189 -18.18 -25.86 27.51
CA ARG A 189 -17.25 -26.23 26.44
C ARG A 189 -15.84 -25.84 26.86
N ILE A 190 -14.91 -26.78 26.77
CA ILE A 190 -13.50 -26.55 27.10
C ILE A 190 -12.66 -26.94 25.90
N GLY A 191 -12.28 -25.93 25.14
CA GLY A 191 -11.60 -26.13 23.88
C GLY A 191 -12.45 -26.97 22.91
N ARG A 192 -11.77 -27.97 22.34
CA ARG A 192 -12.36 -29.10 21.60
C ARG A 192 -12.18 -30.44 22.33
N LEU A 193 -11.77 -30.39 23.60
CA LEU A 193 -11.44 -31.58 24.37
C LEU A 193 -12.68 -32.16 25.04
N GLU A 194 -13.48 -31.28 25.65
CA GLU A 194 -14.63 -31.69 26.45
C GLU A 194 -15.83 -30.78 26.19
N LEU A 195 -16.99 -31.42 26.06
CA LEU A 195 -18.30 -30.78 26.06
C LEU A 195 -19.14 -31.45 27.13
N ILE A 196 -19.44 -30.70 28.18
CA ILE A 196 -20.14 -31.18 29.36
C ILE A 196 -21.47 -30.44 29.46
N TYR A 197 -22.53 -31.11 29.90
CA TYR A 197 -23.75 -30.45 30.32
C TYR A 197 -23.97 -30.61 31.83
N LEU A 198 -24.68 -29.64 32.40
CA LEU A 198 -25.22 -29.69 33.76
C LEU A 198 -26.68 -29.25 33.71
N THR A 199 -27.57 -30.03 34.30
CA THR A 199 -28.98 -29.63 34.44
C THR A 199 -29.13 -28.44 35.39
N ARG A 200 -30.16 -27.61 35.18
CA ARG A 200 -30.39 -26.41 36.02
C ARG A 200 -30.57 -26.69 37.51
N ASP A 201 -31.08 -27.87 37.85
CA ASP A 201 -31.21 -28.32 39.25
C ASP A 201 -29.88 -28.77 39.86
N GLY A 202 -28.81 -28.82 39.07
CA GLY A 202 -27.47 -29.18 39.48
C GLY A 202 -27.31 -30.65 39.88
N LYS A 203 -28.23 -31.53 39.47
CA LYS A 203 -28.23 -32.94 39.88
C LYS A 203 -27.62 -33.87 38.85
N ASN A 204 -27.83 -33.61 37.56
CA ASN A 204 -27.39 -34.48 36.48
C ASN A 204 -26.34 -33.78 35.63
N ALA A 205 -25.21 -34.43 35.44
CA ALA A 205 -24.15 -34.00 34.55
C ALA A 205 -23.77 -35.11 33.59
N GLY A 206 -23.30 -34.75 32.40
CA GLY A 206 -22.76 -35.70 31.45
C GLY A 206 -21.74 -35.07 30.52
N SER A 207 -20.75 -35.84 30.08
CA SER A 207 -19.78 -35.43 29.07
C SER A 207 -20.05 -36.11 27.74
N TRP A 208 -19.72 -35.42 26.66
CA TRP A 208 -19.82 -35.95 25.31
C TRP A 208 -18.73 -36.99 25.06
N ASP A 209 -19.12 -38.19 24.68
CA ASP A 209 -18.21 -39.23 24.21
C ASP A 209 -18.24 -39.30 22.68
N GLN A 210 -17.08 -39.07 22.08
CA GLN A 210 -16.92 -39.05 20.62
C GLN A 210 -17.11 -40.43 19.97
N ASN A 211 -16.80 -41.51 20.69
CA ASN A 211 -16.90 -42.88 20.19
C ASN A 211 -18.35 -43.34 20.10
N THR A 212 -19.12 -43.10 21.17
CA THR A 212 -20.54 -43.46 21.21
C THR A 212 -21.44 -42.37 20.60
N LYS A 213 -20.89 -41.19 20.30
CA LYS A 213 -21.63 -39.99 19.83
C LYS A 213 -22.83 -39.70 20.72
N SER A 214 -22.63 -39.80 22.04
CA SER A 214 -23.67 -39.64 23.03
C SER A 214 -23.12 -39.01 24.30
N PHE A 215 -23.99 -38.45 25.12
CA PHE A 215 -23.58 -37.98 26.44
C PHE A 215 -23.57 -39.15 27.43
N VAL A 216 -22.43 -39.33 28.10
CA VAL A 216 -22.24 -40.30 29.18
C VAL A 216 -22.41 -39.59 30.52
N ALA A 217 -23.21 -40.15 31.42
CA ALA A 217 -23.45 -39.58 32.73
C ALA A 217 -22.16 -39.53 33.57
N LEU A 218 -21.95 -38.41 34.26
CA LEU A 218 -20.80 -38.20 35.13
C LEU A 218 -21.19 -38.40 36.60
N PRO A 219 -20.28 -38.90 37.46
CA PRO A 219 -20.54 -39.04 38.89
C PRO A 219 -20.78 -37.70 39.59
N ASP A 220 -21.66 -37.68 40.59
CA ASP A 220 -22.00 -36.48 41.37
C ASP A 220 -20.79 -35.75 41.96
N SER A 221 -19.69 -36.47 42.24
CA SER A 221 -18.43 -35.90 42.74
C SER A 221 -17.82 -34.87 41.79
N THR A 222 -18.12 -34.91 40.49
CA THR A 222 -17.63 -33.96 39.48
C THR A 222 -18.46 -32.69 39.36
N ILE A 223 -19.71 -32.68 39.85
CA ILE A 223 -20.65 -31.56 39.71
C ILE A 223 -20.07 -30.26 40.28
N SER A 224 -19.38 -30.33 41.43
CA SER A 224 -18.77 -29.15 42.04
C SER A 224 -17.69 -28.51 41.14
N GLN A 225 -16.91 -29.32 40.42
CA GLN A 225 -15.88 -28.83 39.50
C GLN A 225 -16.49 -28.27 38.22
N ILE A 226 -17.54 -28.92 37.70
CA ILE A 226 -18.28 -28.45 36.51
C ILE A 226 -18.95 -27.10 36.80
N SER A 227 -19.60 -26.95 37.95
CA SER A 227 -20.20 -25.69 38.39
C SER A 227 -19.17 -24.57 38.53
N LYS A 228 -17.98 -24.87 39.09
CA LYS A 228 -16.85 -23.93 39.12
C LYS A 228 -16.41 -23.55 37.71
N GLY A 229 -16.28 -24.50 36.79
CA GLY A 229 -15.94 -24.27 35.40
C GLY A 229 -16.94 -23.39 34.65
N LEU A 230 -18.25 -23.62 34.85
CA LEU A 230 -19.32 -22.76 34.32
C LEU A 230 -19.20 -21.32 34.81
N ARG A 231 -18.88 -21.12 36.10
CA ARG A 231 -18.66 -19.77 36.66
C ARG A 231 -17.43 -19.09 36.08
N ILE A 232 -16.33 -19.82 35.85
CA ILE A 232 -15.13 -19.30 35.17
C ILE A 232 -15.46 -18.91 33.72
N ALA A 233 -16.15 -19.80 32.99
CA ALA A 233 -16.57 -19.56 31.61
C ALA A 233 -17.48 -18.32 31.48
N ARG A 234 -18.36 -18.12 32.46
CA ARG A 234 -19.23 -16.93 32.60
C ARG A 234 -18.51 -15.69 33.14
N LYS A 235 -17.19 -15.76 33.37
CA LYS A 235 -16.36 -14.69 33.96
C LYS A 235 -16.80 -14.23 35.35
N GLN A 236 -17.49 -15.09 36.09
CA GLN A 236 -17.94 -14.85 37.47
C GLN A 236 -16.89 -15.26 38.51
N LEU A 237 -15.87 -16.01 38.09
CA LEU A 237 -14.73 -16.43 38.91
C LEU A 237 -13.45 -16.18 38.11
N ALA A 238 -12.35 -15.85 38.80
CA ALA A 238 -11.04 -15.78 38.18
C ALA A 238 -10.60 -17.16 37.64
N PRO A 239 -9.74 -17.22 36.61
CA PRO A 239 -9.17 -18.46 36.12
C PRO A 239 -8.49 -19.24 37.27
N ASP A 240 -8.80 -20.52 37.36
CA ASP A 240 -8.27 -21.42 38.37
C ASP A 240 -8.16 -22.83 37.78
N MET A 241 -7.39 -23.71 38.42
CA MET A 241 -7.24 -25.09 38.00
C MET A 241 -8.57 -25.84 38.17
N LEU A 242 -8.95 -26.58 37.12
CA LEU A 242 -10.13 -27.44 37.08
C LEU A 242 -9.69 -28.88 36.89
N THR A 243 -10.24 -29.80 37.67
CA THR A 243 -10.13 -31.23 37.43
C THR A 243 -11.37 -31.70 36.70
N LEU A 244 -11.19 -32.17 35.48
CA LEU A 244 -12.29 -32.55 34.60
C LEU A 244 -12.17 -34.02 34.23
N PRO A 245 -13.29 -34.74 34.11
CA PRO A 245 -13.28 -36.07 33.53
C PRO A 245 -12.98 -35.89 32.05
N VAL A 246 -11.73 -36.15 31.66
CA VAL A 246 -11.31 -36.14 30.26
C VAL A 246 -11.42 -37.57 29.73
N HIS A 247 -12.19 -37.75 28.66
CA HIS A 247 -12.10 -38.97 27.86
C HIS A 247 -10.84 -38.83 27.01
N ALA A 248 -9.76 -39.49 27.42
CA ALA A 248 -8.55 -39.51 26.61
C ALA A 248 -8.88 -40.15 25.25
N ALA A 249 -8.68 -39.40 24.17
CA ALA A 249 -8.61 -39.97 22.84
C ALA A 249 -7.41 -40.94 22.81
N GLU A 250 -7.65 -42.19 22.44
CA GLU A 250 -6.59 -43.11 22.02
C GLU A 250 -6.16 -42.81 20.58
#